data_AF-A0A3D1S2M7-F1
#
_entry.id   AF-A0A3D1S2M7-F1
#
_cell.length_a   1.000
_cell.length_b   1.000
_cell.length_c   1.000
_cell.angle_alpha   90.00
_cell.angle_beta   90.00
_cell.angle_gamma   90.00
#
_symmetry.space_group_name_H-M   'P 1'
#
loop_
_entity.id
_entity.type
_entity.pdbx_description
1 polymer ?
#
loop_
_entity_poly.entity_id
_entity_poly.type
_entity_poly.pdbx_seq_one_letter_code
_entity_poly.pdbx_strand_id
1 'polypeptide(L)'
;FAIQLAGMSSAETLNDFIIANVLEDQSWLYETQRYGGSWYVVLLNNDYSSIQEARRAVNSLPPEVQALSPFIKSISAIKNEILIADD
;
A
#
# COMPACT_ATOMS: atom_id res chain seq x y z
N PHE A 1 9.94 5.37 -4.46
CA PHE A 1 8.56 4.98 -4.82
C PHE A 1 8.20 3.76 -4.00
N ALA A 2 6.93 3.56 -3.72
CA ALA A 2 6.44 2.35 -3.09
C ALA A 2 5.25 1.82 -3.89
N ILE A 3 4.95 0.55 -3.71
CA ILE A 3 3.81 -0.11 -4.35
C ILE A 3 2.74 -0.28 -3.29
N GLN A 4 1.60 0.38 -3.49
CA GLN A 4 0.39 0.18 -2.71
C GLN A 4 -0.35 -1.04 -3.25
N LEU A 5 -0.65 -1.99 -2.37
CA LEU A 5 -1.40 -3.20 -2.69
C LEU A 5 -2.91 -2.98 -2.54
N ALA A 6 -3.31 -2.34 -1.45
CA ALA A 6 -4.72 -2.10 -1.13
C ALA A 6 -4.87 -0.84 -0.27
N GLY A 7 -6.08 -0.31 -0.24
CA GLY A 7 -6.49 0.72 0.70
C GLY A 7 -7.93 0.50 1.12
N MET A 8 -8.23 0.63 2.41
CA MET A 8 -9.52 0.23 2.99
C MET A 8 -9.95 1.21 4.09
N SER A 9 -11.26 1.39 4.27
CA SER A 9 -11.81 2.21 5.36
C SER A 9 -11.99 1.45 6.68
N SER A 10 -11.68 0.15 6.71
CA SER A 10 -11.79 -0.71 7.88
C SER A 10 -10.48 -1.43 8.14
N ALA A 11 -9.96 -1.32 9.37
CA ALA A 11 -8.77 -2.03 9.81
C ALA A 11 -8.98 -3.55 9.86
N GLU A 12 -10.21 -4.01 10.15
CA GLU A 12 -10.54 -5.43 10.16
C GLU A 12 -10.44 -6.02 8.76
N THR A 13 -11.06 -5.38 7.77
CA THR A 13 -11.01 -5.83 6.37
C THR A 13 -9.59 -5.79 5.81
N LEU A 14 -8.78 -4.83 6.27
CA LEU A 14 -7.37 -4.73 5.93
C LEU A 14 -6.57 -5.90 6.48
N ASN A 15 -6.81 -6.25 7.75
CA ASN A 15 -6.15 -7.37 8.40
C ASN A 15 -6.52 -8.71 7.75
N ASP A 16 -7.81 -8.94 7.48
CA ASP A 16 -8.28 -10.13 6.77
C ASP A 16 -7.63 -10.25 5.38
N PHE A 17 -7.50 -9.12 4.69
CA PHE A 17 -6.83 -9.05 3.39
C PHE A 17 -5.34 -9.43 3.49
N ILE A 18 -4.64 -8.96 4.51
CA ILE A 18 -3.22 -9.27 4.73
C ILE A 18 -3.04 -10.76 4.99
N ILE A 19 -3.85 -11.34 5.88
CA ILE A 19 -3.79 -12.76 6.23
C ILE A 19 -4.14 -13.63 5.03
N ALA A 20 -5.21 -13.29 4.30
CA ALA A 20 -5.66 -14.07 3.14
C ALA A 20 -4.61 -14.11 2.00
N ASN A 21 -3.74 -13.11 1.92
CA ASN A 21 -2.70 -13.01 0.89
C ASN A 21 -1.29 -13.28 1.43
N VAL A 22 -1.13 -13.67 2.71
CA VAL A 22 0.15 -13.95 3.36
C VAL A 22 1.13 -12.76 3.25
N LEU A 23 0.63 -11.55 3.51
CA LEU A 23 1.36 -10.30 3.34
C LEU A 23 1.97 -9.76 4.64
N GLU A 24 1.82 -10.44 5.77
CA GLU A 24 2.19 -9.98 7.10
C GLU A 24 3.65 -9.50 7.17
N ASP A 25 4.58 -10.30 6.67
CA ASP A 25 6.02 -9.99 6.71
C ASP A 25 6.51 -9.19 5.48
N GLN A 26 5.66 -9.10 4.45
CA GLN A 26 6.01 -8.49 3.15
C GLN A 26 5.39 -7.11 2.96
N SER A 27 4.58 -6.66 3.92
CA SER A 27 3.85 -5.41 3.81
C SER A 27 4.16 -4.45 4.96
N TRP A 28 3.95 -3.17 4.65
CA TRP A 28 4.00 -2.09 5.60
C TRP A 28 2.68 -1.33 5.56
N LEU A 29 2.16 -1.01 6.74
CA LEU A 29 0.83 -0.43 6.89
C LEU A 29 0.95 0.97 7.49
N TYR A 30 0.09 1.87 7.03
CA TYR A 30 -0.11 3.17 7.68
C TYR A 30 -1.57 3.60 7.58
N GLU A 31 -1.97 4.47 8.49
CA GLU A 31 -3.25 5.14 8.49
C GLU A 31 -3.10 6.55 7.89
N THR A 32 -4.11 6.99 7.15
CA THR A 32 -4.27 8.35 6.64
C THR A 32 -5.74 8.72 6.71
N GLN A 33 -6.09 10.00 6.56
CA GLN A 33 -7.48 10.38 6.31
C GLN A 33 -7.79 10.40 4.82
N ARG A 34 -8.93 9.82 4.43
CA ARG A 34 -9.47 9.88 3.06
C ARG A 34 -10.99 9.89 3.11
N TYR A 35 -11.62 10.63 2.21
CA TYR A 35 -13.09 10.73 2.13
C TYR A 35 -13.79 11.14 3.44
N GLY A 36 -13.09 11.85 4.34
CA GLY A 36 -13.64 12.31 5.62
C GLY A 36 -13.59 11.28 6.76
N GLY A 37 -12.80 10.21 6.63
CA GLY A 37 -12.57 9.25 7.71
C GLY A 37 -11.21 8.55 7.61
N SER A 38 -10.95 7.67 8.57
CA SER A 38 -9.75 6.82 8.60
C SER A 38 -9.66 5.93 7.37
N TRP A 39 -8.45 5.83 6.83
CA TRP A 39 -8.13 5.06 5.66
C TRP A 39 -6.80 4.34 5.87
N TYR A 40 -6.85 3.03 5.80
CA TYR A 40 -5.72 2.15 6.03
C TYR A 40 -5.11 1.73 4.70
N VAL A 41 -3.80 1.85 4.58
CA VAL A 41 -3.07 1.59 3.33
C VAL A 41 -2.05 0.48 3.57
N VAL A 42 -2.03 -0.51 2.66
CA VAL A 42 -1.04 -1.58 2.63
C VAL A 42 -0.05 -1.30 1.49
N LEU A 43 1.23 -1.16 1.84
CA LEU A 43 2.34 -1.08 0.89
C LEU A 43 3.16 -2.36 0.92
N LEU A 44 3.85 -2.69 -0.18
CA LEU A 44 4.95 -3.66 -0.11
C LEU A 44 6.11 -3.06 0.68
N ASN A 45 6.75 -3.91 1.50
CA ASN A 45 7.93 -3.56 2.29
C ASN A 45 9.20 -3.53 1.43
N ASN A 46 9.19 -2.70 0.38
CA ASN A 46 10.30 -2.50 -0.52
C ASN A 46 10.24 -1.09 -1.11
N ASP A 47 11.38 -0.41 -1.18
CA ASP A 47 11.49 0.90 -1.81
C ASP A 47 12.11 0.80 -3.20
N TYR A 48 11.64 1.67 -4.10
CA TYR A 48 12.09 1.71 -5.49
C TYR A 48 12.66 3.08 -5.81
N SER A 49 13.85 3.14 -6.41
CA SER A 49 14.53 4.41 -6.70
C SER A 49 13.87 5.18 -7.85
N SER A 50 13.15 4.48 -8.74
CA SER A 50 12.43 5.09 -9.86
C SER A 50 11.04 4.49 -10.12
N ILE A 51 10.19 5.22 -10.84
CA ILE A 51 8.88 4.73 -11.29
C ILE A 51 9.02 3.52 -12.23
N GLN A 52 10.10 3.45 -13.01
CA GLN A 52 10.35 2.33 -13.92
C GLN A 52 10.68 1.04 -13.16
N GLU A 53 11.47 1.14 -12.08
CA GLU A 53 11.74 0.01 -11.18
C GLU A 53 10.47 -0.48 -10.50
N ALA A 54 9.69 0.44 -9.93
CA ALA A 54 8.42 0.09 -9.32
C ALA A 54 7.48 -0.59 -10.31
N ARG A 55 7.44 -0.13 -11.58
CA ARG A 55 6.61 -0.74 -12.63
C ARG A 55 7.08 -2.14 -13.00
N ARG A 56 8.39 -2.36 -13.10
CA ARG A 56 8.94 -3.71 -13.32
C ARG A 56 8.58 -4.64 -12.16
N ALA A 57 8.71 -4.13 -10.93
CA ALA A 57 8.34 -4.89 -9.74
C ALA A 57 6.86 -5.26 -9.74
N VAL A 58 5.95 -4.32 -10.04
CA VAL A 58 4.50 -4.61 -10.22
C VAL A 58 4.27 -5.76 -11.20
N ASN A 59 4.93 -5.73 -12.36
CA ASN A 59 4.77 -6.78 -13.38
C ASN A 59 5.36 -8.14 -12.96
N SER A 60 6.27 -8.17 -11.98
CA SER A 60 6.86 -9.39 -11.43
C SER A 60 6.13 -9.96 -10.21
N LEU A 61 5.09 -9.26 -9.72
CA LEU A 61 4.32 -9.74 -8.57
C LEU A 61 3.53 -11.01 -8.92
N PRO A 62 3.19 -11.84 -7.93
CA PRO A 62 2.31 -12.99 -8.13
C PRO A 62 0.95 -12.57 -8.74
N PRO A 63 0.28 -13.43 -9.53
CA PRO A 63 -1.00 -13.11 -10.15
C PRO A 63 -2.07 -12.66 -9.16
N GLU A 64 -2.12 -13.28 -7.97
CA GLU A 64 -3.03 -12.85 -6.89
C GLU A 64 -2.79 -11.40 -6.48
N VAL A 65 -1.53 -10.97 -6.37
CA VAL A 65 -1.19 -9.60 -5.98
C VAL A 65 -1.42 -8.62 -7.14
N GLN A 66 -1.17 -9.03 -8.39
CA GLN A 66 -1.49 -8.22 -9.57
C GLN A 66 -3.00 -8.00 -9.74
N ALA A 67 -3.83 -8.99 -9.38
CA ALA A 67 -5.29 -8.89 -9.44
C ALA A 67 -5.86 -7.78 -8.54
N LEU A 68 -5.11 -7.38 -7.51
CA LEU A 68 -5.44 -6.26 -6.62
C LEU A 68 -5.26 -4.89 -7.27
N SER A 69 -4.75 -4.84 -8.51
CA SER A 69 -4.44 -3.60 -9.23
C SER A 69 -3.49 -2.68 -8.43
N PRO A 70 -2.28 -3.16 -8.09
CA PRO A 70 -1.34 -2.43 -7.26
C PRO A 70 -0.97 -1.08 -7.89
N PHE A 71 -0.91 -0.05 -7.06
CA PHE A 71 -0.70 1.33 -7.48
C PHE A 71 0.67 1.85 -7.02
N ILE A 72 1.41 2.48 -7.93
CA ILE A 72 2.73 3.05 -7.61
C ILE A 72 2.55 4.44 -7.02
N LYS A 73 3.05 4.65 -5.79
CA LYS A 73 3.08 5.94 -5.11
C LYS A 73 4.50 6.50 -4.97
N SER A 74 4.61 7.82 -5.00
CA SER A 74 5.84 8.50 -4.60
C SER A 74 5.96 8.51 -3.07
N ILE A 75 7.19 8.46 -2.56
CA ILE A 75 7.42 8.52 -1.10
C ILE A 75 6.98 9.87 -0.54
N SER A 76 7.14 10.96 -1.30
CA SER A 76 6.65 12.28 -0.89
C SER A 76 5.14 12.31 -0.69
N ALA A 77 4.36 11.62 -1.54
CA ALA A 77 2.91 11.53 -1.36
C ALA A 77 2.55 10.74 -0.10
N ILE A 78 3.23 9.62 0.16
CA ILE A 78 3.02 8.80 1.37
C ILE A 78 3.34 9.61 2.63
N LYS A 79 4.45 10.36 2.64
CA LYS A 79 4.81 11.23 3.76
C LYS A 79 3.72 12.28 4.03
N ASN A 80 3.18 12.91 2.99
CA ASN A 80 2.11 13.88 3.15
C ASN A 80 0.82 13.24 3.70
N GLU A 81 0.47 12.03 3.25
CA GLU A 81 -0.69 11.30 3.78
C GLU A 81 -0.55 10.96 5.27
N ILE A 82 0.64 10.53 5.69
CA ILE A 82 0.93 10.25 7.11
C ILE A 82 0.83 11.54 7.94
N LEU A 83 1.39 12.65 7.45
CA LEU A 83 1.29 13.93 8.14
C LEU A 83 -0.17 14.38 8.33
N ILE A 84 -1.06 14.12 7.36
CA ILE A 84 -2.50 14.40 7.48
C ILE A 84 -3.17 13.52 8.54
N ALA A 85 -2.64 12.32 8.81
CA ALA A 85 -3.19 11.42 9.83
C ALA A 85 -2.88 11.91 11.25
N ASP A 86 -1.76 12.62 11.42
CA ASP A 86 -1.26 13.08 12.72
C ASP A 86 -1.88 14.43 13.19
N ASP A 87 -2.62 15.12 12.31
CA ASP A 87 -3.32 16.40 12.57
C ASP A 87 -4.77 16.21 13.05
#